data_AF-A0A547Q672-F1
#
_entry.id   AF-A0A547Q672-F1
#
_cell.length_a   1.000
_cell.length_b   1.000
_cell.length_c   1.000
_cell.angle_alpha   90.00
_cell.angle_beta   90.00
_cell.angle_gamma   90.00
#
_symmetry.space_group_name_H-M   'P 1'
#
loop_
_entity.id
_entity.type
_entity.pdbx_description
1 polymer ?
#
loop_
_entity_poly.entity_id
_entity_poly.type
_entity_poly.pdbx_seq_one_letter_code
_entity_poly.pdbx_strand_id
1 'polypeptide(L)'
;MPGRLWSLALLLAGEAALAQASAQVVTAALPEPDSGVAQEVVEVHPEEALLGDRIIVTALPTLDPDRVGLAQPAALGLPDALWSRSSAAMLSALLETVPQPTEAATMALLRDALSVGDTPPDDSDQARDLFLARVDTLVRLGDLSTASALLKTAGLESPELFMRWANIALMTGRENAACQRIGTLPPSTSIYPARVFCHARQGDWPAAVITLETGVILGEITPAQRELMLRFLDEEHDGLTLPPPRVPTPFEFVIYEALGEPLRTAALPIAFAHADLREIEAMSARIAAAERLARHGAIPPERLMKLYLTDLPASGETAPPTAEAVQQLEKALDTGDLETIETALQNAATVMGETGLLPFLAESYGAAVAALGLETSEARQLDALATGIDLPPLPAPSPRDAALIADGRPGEALLRAVTDLTVSEDADTEARALSTLMALGLENRARRIYAERTLLP
;
A
#
# COMPACT_ATOMS: atom_id res chain seq x y z
N MET A 1 10.50 -4.07 73.99
CA MET A 1 9.81 -5.31 74.44
C MET A 1 9.57 -6.20 73.23
N PRO A 2 9.71 -7.52 73.38
CA PRO A 2 10.74 -8.37 72.76
C PRO A 2 10.27 -8.97 71.41
N GLY A 3 11.12 -9.41 70.47
CA GLY A 3 12.20 -10.43 70.53
C GLY A 3 11.88 -11.44 69.38
N ARG A 4 12.78 -12.11 68.67
CA ARG A 4 14.05 -12.78 68.98
C ARG A 4 14.69 -13.22 67.62
N LEU A 5 15.98 -12.98 67.37
CA LEU A 5 17.13 -13.95 67.40
C LEU A 5 17.28 -14.81 66.10
N TRP A 6 18.42 -15.06 65.42
CA TRP A 6 19.89 -14.89 65.54
C TRP A 6 20.47 -14.84 64.09
N SER A 7 21.46 -14.01 63.74
CA SER A 7 22.94 -14.28 63.71
C SER A 7 23.31 -15.58 62.95
N LEU A 8 24.28 -15.66 62.03
CA LEU A 8 25.62 -15.05 62.00
C LEU A 8 26.25 -15.21 60.59
N ALA A 9 27.14 -14.29 60.24
CA ALA A 9 27.90 -14.21 58.99
C ALA A 9 29.05 -15.22 58.87
N LEU A 10 29.46 -15.57 57.65
CA LEU A 10 30.86 -15.84 57.33
C LEU A 10 31.17 -15.56 55.83
N LEU A 11 32.14 -14.67 55.61
CA LEU A 11 32.79 -14.37 54.34
C LEU A 11 33.74 -15.51 53.94
N LEU A 12 33.74 -15.91 52.66
CA LEU A 12 34.93 -16.42 51.97
C LEU A 12 34.85 -16.05 50.47
N ALA A 13 35.91 -15.41 49.98
CA ALA A 13 36.16 -15.12 48.57
C ALA A 13 36.43 -16.41 47.78
N GLY A 14 36.00 -16.44 46.51
CA GLY A 14 36.33 -17.51 45.57
C GLY A 14 35.93 -17.11 44.16
N GLU A 15 36.92 -16.89 43.30
CA GLU A 15 36.78 -16.73 41.85
C GLU A 15 36.11 -17.96 41.22
N ALA A 16 35.19 -17.75 40.28
CA ALA A 16 34.74 -18.74 39.31
C ALA A 16 34.30 -17.97 38.05
N ALA A 17 35.16 -17.84 37.04
CA ALA A 17 35.39 -18.81 35.97
C ALA A 17 34.19 -18.92 35.00
N LEU A 18 34.42 -18.40 33.79
CA LEU A 18 33.59 -18.51 32.60
C LEU A 18 33.25 -19.98 32.31
N ALA A 19 31.96 -20.33 32.31
CA ALA A 19 31.49 -21.62 31.83
C ALA A 19 31.22 -21.54 30.31
N GLN A 20 32.17 -22.03 29.53
CA GLN A 20 31.94 -22.47 28.16
C GLN A 20 31.12 -23.77 28.21
N ALA A 21 29.89 -23.75 27.69
CA ALA A 21 29.12 -24.97 27.46
C ALA A 21 29.52 -25.56 26.10
N SER A 22 30.40 -26.57 26.12
CA SER A 22 30.67 -27.45 25.00
C SER A 22 29.62 -28.57 24.95
N ALA A 23 28.80 -28.60 23.90
CA ALA A 23 27.94 -29.74 23.60
C ALA A 23 28.80 -30.85 22.98
N GLN A 24 28.86 -32.01 23.64
CA GLN A 24 29.58 -33.20 23.19
C GLN A 24 28.89 -33.82 21.97
N VAL A 25 29.68 -34.05 20.91
CA VAL A 25 29.33 -34.92 19.79
C VAL A 25 29.56 -36.37 20.22
N VAL A 26 28.51 -37.19 20.16
CA VAL A 26 28.63 -38.65 20.28
C VAL A 26 29.01 -39.21 18.90
N THR A 27 30.25 -39.66 18.76
CA THR A 27 30.75 -40.39 17.58
C THR A 27 30.49 -41.88 17.75
N ALA A 28 29.59 -42.43 16.94
CA ALA A 28 29.50 -43.88 16.71
C ALA A 28 30.36 -44.25 15.50
N ALA A 29 31.26 -45.21 15.67
CA ALA A 29 32.22 -45.65 14.67
C ALA A 29 31.55 -46.46 13.54
N LEU A 30 31.89 -46.12 12.29
CA LEU A 30 31.59 -46.90 11.09
C LEU A 30 32.75 -47.89 10.82
N PRO A 31 32.49 -49.14 10.40
CA PRO A 31 33.52 -50.06 9.94
C PRO A 31 33.92 -49.80 8.47
N GLU A 32 35.19 -50.08 8.15
CA GLU A 32 35.86 -49.81 6.86
C GLU A 32 35.30 -50.59 5.64
N PRO A 33 35.51 -50.10 4.40
CA PRO A 33 35.04 -50.75 3.20
C PRO A 33 35.99 -51.86 2.72
N ASP A 34 35.45 -53.06 2.51
CA ASP A 34 36.18 -54.16 1.88
C ASP A 34 36.15 -54.01 0.34
N SER A 35 37.26 -54.38 -0.27
CA SER A 35 37.58 -54.09 -1.67
C SER A 35 37.05 -55.17 -2.61
N GLY A 36 36.21 -54.79 -3.58
CA GLY A 36 36.12 -55.47 -4.88
C GLY A 36 34.85 -56.27 -5.14
N VAL A 37 33.92 -55.68 -5.89
CA VAL A 37 33.11 -56.37 -6.92
C VAL A 37 32.83 -55.37 -8.04
N ALA A 38 33.08 -55.77 -9.29
CA ALA A 38 32.86 -54.96 -10.49
C ALA A 38 31.40 -54.51 -10.64
N GLN A 39 31.18 -53.23 -10.93
CA GLN A 39 29.86 -52.71 -11.31
C GLN A 39 29.57 -53.08 -12.77
N GLU A 40 28.58 -53.93 -12.95
CA GLU A 40 27.94 -54.16 -14.24
C GLU A 40 27.12 -52.92 -14.61
N VAL A 41 27.48 -52.28 -15.72
CA VAL A 41 26.74 -51.14 -16.29
C VAL A 41 25.47 -51.70 -16.91
N VAL A 42 24.32 -51.45 -16.28
CA VAL A 42 23.01 -51.73 -16.87
C VAL A 42 22.66 -50.58 -17.82
N GLU A 43 22.86 -50.80 -19.12
CA GLU A 43 22.23 -50.00 -20.17
C GLU A 43 20.71 -50.24 -20.12
N VAL A 44 19.94 -49.19 -19.86
CA VAL A 44 18.48 -49.25 -19.95
C VAL A 44 18.07 -48.98 -21.40
N HIS A 45 17.71 -50.04 -22.12
CA HIS A 45 16.99 -49.93 -23.39
C HIS A 45 15.51 -49.65 -23.15
N PRO A 46 14.87 -48.75 -23.93
CA PRO A 46 13.44 -48.51 -23.83
C PRO A 46 12.71 -49.44 -24.79
N GLU A 47 12.03 -50.46 -24.26
CA GLU A 47 10.82 -51.01 -24.89
C GLU A 47 10.14 -51.99 -23.92
N GLU A 48 9.02 -51.55 -23.34
CA GLU A 48 7.73 -52.23 -23.52
C GLU A 48 6.63 -51.49 -22.73
N ALA A 49 5.52 -51.28 -23.43
CA ALA A 49 4.35 -50.51 -23.04
C ALA A 49 3.77 -50.86 -21.66
N LEU A 50 3.89 -49.91 -20.72
CA LEU A 50 2.83 -49.68 -19.74
C LEU A 50 1.72 -48.90 -20.47
N LEU A 51 0.55 -49.52 -20.59
CA LEU A 51 -0.67 -48.87 -21.05
C LEU A 51 -0.85 -47.54 -20.30
N GLY A 52 -0.64 -46.46 -21.04
CA GLY A 52 -0.73 -45.11 -20.52
C GLY A 52 -2.15 -44.76 -20.16
N ASP A 53 -2.45 -44.76 -18.87
CA ASP A 53 -3.37 -43.76 -18.37
C ASP A 53 -2.72 -42.41 -18.69
N ARG A 54 -3.21 -41.78 -19.76
CA ARG A 54 -2.92 -40.38 -20.06
C ARG A 54 -3.20 -39.62 -18.77
N ILE A 55 -2.15 -39.12 -18.13
CA ILE A 55 -2.31 -38.10 -17.09
C ILE A 55 -2.84 -36.88 -17.84
N ILE A 56 -4.17 -36.75 -17.88
CA ILE A 56 -4.84 -35.54 -18.35
C ILE A 56 -4.65 -34.54 -17.22
N VAL A 57 -3.55 -33.79 -17.29
CA VAL A 57 -3.42 -32.57 -16.50
C VAL A 57 -4.37 -31.57 -17.14
N THR A 58 -5.59 -31.50 -16.62
CA THR A 58 -6.42 -30.33 -16.87
C THR A 58 -5.73 -29.18 -16.14
N ALA A 59 -5.04 -28.32 -16.88
CA ALA A 59 -4.57 -27.06 -16.33
C ALA A 59 -5.80 -26.38 -15.70
N LEU A 60 -5.69 -26.01 -14.42
CA LEU A 60 -6.72 -25.16 -13.83
C LEU A 60 -6.87 -23.94 -14.75
N PRO A 61 -8.10 -23.48 -15.01
CA PRO A 61 -8.30 -22.27 -15.79
C PRO A 61 -7.42 -21.18 -15.20
N THR A 62 -6.57 -20.59 -16.04
CA THR A 62 -5.75 -19.43 -15.65
C THR A 62 -6.69 -18.38 -15.11
N LEU A 63 -6.44 -17.94 -13.88
CA LEU A 63 -7.21 -16.86 -13.26
C LEU A 63 -7.07 -15.62 -14.14
N ASP A 64 -8.19 -15.12 -14.63
CA ASP A 64 -8.26 -13.86 -15.36
C ASP A 64 -7.97 -12.70 -14.38
N PRO A 65 -6.85 -11.96 -14.53
CA PRO A 65 -6.52 -10.86 -13.63
C PRO A 65 -7.58 -9.76 -13.62
N ASP A 66 -8.27 -9.49 -14.73
CA ASP A 66 -9.25 -8.40 -14.81
C ASP A 66 -10.48 -8.67 -13.94
N ARG A 67 -10.77 -9.95 -13.64
CA ARG A 67 -11.82 -10.36 -12.70
C ARG A 67 -11.42 -10.20 -11.23
N VAL A 68 -10.12 -10.10 -10.93
CA VAL A 68 -9.62 -10.12 -9.55
C VAL A 68 -10.02 -8.86 -8.79
N GLY A 69 -10.38 -9.06 -7.51
CA GLY A 69 -10.61 -7.98 -6.58
C GLY A 69 -10.62 -8.43 -5.12
N LEU A 70 -10.73 -7.48 -4.21
CA LEU A 70 -10.71 -7.68 -2.75
C LEU A 70 -12.12 -7.72 -2.14
N ALA A 71 -13.11 -7.19 -2.85
CA ALA A 71 -14.51 -7.14 -2.42
C ALA A 71 -15.44 -7.29 -3.63
N GLN A 72 -16.70 -7.66 -3.36
CA GLN A 72 -17.77 -7.65 -4.37
C GLN A 72 -18.35 -6.23 -4.49
N PRO A 73 -18.79 -5.78 -5.69
CA PRO A 73 -19.36 -4.44 -5.90
C PRO A 73 -20.46 -4.07 -4.89
N ALA A 74 -21.44 -4.96 -4.72
CA ALA A 74 -22.55 -4.76 -3.79
C ALA A 74 -22.13 -4.53 -2.33
N ALA A 75 -21.02 -5.11 -1.88
CA ALA A 75 -20.53 -4.91 -0.51
C ALA A 75 -20.03 -3.47 -0.25
N LEU A 76 -19.64 -2.76 -1.31
CA LEU A 76 -19.20 -1.36 -1.25
C LEU A 76 -20.30 -0.37 -1.71
N GLY A 77 -21.50 -0.89 -2.00
CA GLY A 77 -22.63 -0.13 -2.55
C GLY A 77 -22.45 0.24 -4.02
N LEU A 78 -21.53 -0.40 -4.74
CA LEU A 78 -21.28 -0.16 -6.17
C LEU A 78 -22.23 -0.98 -7.03
N PRO A 79 -22.58 -0.52 -8.25
CA PRO A 79 -23.38 -1.30 -9.18
C PRO A 79 -22.61 -2.55 -9.64
N ASP A 80 -23.35 -3.64 -9.83
CA ASP A 80 -22.80 -4.86 -10.44
C ASP A 80 -22.41 -4.62 -11.91
N ALA A 81 -21.52 -5.47 -12.43
CA ALA A 81 -21.10 -5.46 -13.83
C ALA A 81 -20.45 -4.12 -14.27
N LEU A 82 -19.75 -3.47 -13.34
CA LEU A 82 -19.07 -2.20 -13.44
C LEU A 82 -18.20 -2.09 -14.71
N TRP A 83 -17.50 -3.16 -15.05
CA TRP A 83 -16.55 -3.19 -16.18
C TRP A 83 -17.11 -3.81 -17.46
N SER A 84 -18.01 -4.78 -17.34
CA SER A 84 -18.41 -5.74 -18.39
C SER A 84 -18.71 -5.18 -19.79
N ARG A 85 -19.54 -4.14 -19.90
CA ARG A 85 -20.00 -3.62 -21.21
C ARG A 85 -19.16 -2.47 -21.76
N SER A 86 -18.15 -2.05 -21.00
CA SER A 86 -17.19 -1.03 -21.46
C SER A 86 -16.05 -1.74 -22.19
N SER A 87 -15.29 -1.04 -23.02
CA SER A 87 -14.06 -1.64 -23.57
C SER A 87 -12.91 -1.54 -22.58
N ALA A 88 -12.08 -2.58 -22.50
CA ALA A 88 -10.89 -2.58 -21.65
C ALA A 88 -9.98 -1.37 -21.95
N ALA A 89 -9.76 -1.08 -23.24
CA ALA A 89 -8.93 0.05 -23.67
C ALA A 89 -9.49 1.42 -23.23
N MET A 90 -10.81 1.61 -23.25
CA MET A 90 -11.42 2.87 -22.80
C MET A 90 -11.31 3.03 -21.29
N LEU A 91 -11.58 1.96 -20.52
CA LEU A 91 -11.45 1.99 -19.06
C LEU A 91 -9.99 2.24 -18.65
N SER A 92 -9.03 1.55 -19.26
CA SER A 92 -7.60 1.79 -18.99
C SER A 92 -7.20 3.23 -19.30
N ALA A 93 -7.64 3.80 -20.43
CA ALA A 93 -7.37 5.20 -20.76
C ALA A 93 -7.99 6.20 -19.76
N LEU A 94 -9.21 5.93 -19.28
CA LEU A 94 -9.84 6.73 -18.23
C LEU A 94 -9.04 6.64 -16.93
N LEU A 95 -8.59 5.45 -16.54
CA LEU A 95 -7.79 5.24 -15.34
C LEU A 95 -6.39 5.84 -15.42
N GLU A 96 -5.74 5.82 -16.58
CA GLU A 96 -4.44 6.46 -16.78
C GLU A 96 -4.51 7.98 -16.59
N THR A 97 -5.64 8.58 -16.97
CA THR A 97 -5.86 10.02 -16.95
C THR A 97 -6.68 10.51 -15.76
N VAL A 98 -7.22 9.61 -14.92
CA VAL A 98 -8.08 10.01 -13.80
C VAL A 98 -7.27 10.91 -12.86
N PRO A 99 -7.73 12.15 -12.63
CA PRO A 99 -7.09 13.09 -11.73
C PRO A 99 -7.19 12.57 -10.29
N GLN A 100 -6.28 13.01 -9.43
CA GLN A 100 -6.31 12.64 -8.01
C GLN A 100 -7.37 13.48 -7.29
N PRO A 101 -8.45 12.88 -6.74
CA PRO A 101 -9.45 13.62 -5.98
C PRO A 101 -8.84 14.34 -4.76
N THR A 102 -9.38 15.50 -4.42
CA THR A 102 -9.01 16.25 -3.21
C THR A 102 -9.91 15.90 -2.03
N GLU A 103 -11.18 15.64 -2.31
CA GLU A 103 -12.22 15.24 -1.38
C GLU A 103 -12.05 13.78 -0.99
N ALA A 104 -12.09 13.51 0.31
CA ALA A 104 -11.93 12.18 0.87
C ALA A 104 -13.06 11.24 0.42
N ALA A 105 -14.30 11.72 0.33
CA ALA A 105 -15.44 10.93 -0.13
C ALA A 105 -15.33 10.54 -1.61
N THR A 106 -14.89 11.45 -2.49
CA THR A 106 -14.66 11.17 -3.92
C THR A 106 -13.50 10.20 -4.10
N MET A 107 -12.42 10.41 -3.34
CA MET A 107 -11.27 9.51 -3.32
C MET A 107 -11.64 8.10 -2.85
N ALA A 108 -12.43 7.99 -1.78
CA ALA A 108 -12.91 6.71 -1.25
C ALA A 108 -13.75 5.96 -2.30
N LEU A 109 -14.67 6.66 -2.99
CA LEU A 109 -15.45 6.07 -4.08
C LEU A 109 -14.55 5.54 -5.21
N LEU A 110 -13.55 6.30 -5.63
CA LEU A 110 -12.61 5.87 -6.66
C LEU A 110 -11.83 4.63 -6.21
N ARG A 111 -11.26 4.62 -5.01
CA ARG A 111 -10.52 3.46 -4.49
C ARG A 111 -11.39 2.22 -4.33
N ASP A 112 -12.59 2.39 -3.82
CA ASP A 112 -13.57 1.31 -3.69
C ASP A 112 -13.81 0.69 -5.07
N ALA A 113 -14.10 1.51 -6.08
CA ALA A 113 -14.26 1.06 -7.46
C ALA A 113 -13.00 0.34 -7.98
N LEU A 114 -11.79 0.84 -7.72
CA LEU A 114 -10.55 0.19 -8.15
C LEU A 114 -10.27 -1.14 -7.44
N SER A 115 -10.89 -1.42 -6.30
CA SER A 115 -10.63 -2.61 -5.48
C SER A 115 -11.54 -3.81 -5.78
N VAL A 116 -12.69 -3.61 -6.43
CA VAL A 116 -13.71 -4.67 -6.58
C VAL A 116 -13.35 -5.74 -7.60
N GLY A 117 -13.79 -6.96 -7.35
CA GLY A 117 -13.73 -8.07 -8.30
C GLY A 117 -15.07 -8.16 -9.00
N ASP A 118 -15.09 -8.07 -10.32
CA ASP A 118 -16.33 -8.03 -11.10
C ASP A 118 -16.14 -8.71 -12.46
N THR A 119 -17.20 -8.79 -13.25
CA THR A 119 -17.15 -9.30 -14.62
C THR A 119 -16.32 -8.35 -15.48
N PRO A 120 -15.21 -8.83 -16.07
CA PRO A 120 -14.32 -8.01 -16.88
C PRO A 120 -14.99 -7.63 -18.21
N PRO A 121 -14.45 -6.65 -18.95
CA PRO A 121 -14.91 -6.28 -20.28
C PRO A 121 -15.06 -7.47 -21.23
N ASP A 122 -16.08 -7.47 -22.08
CA ASP A 122 -16.29 -8.52 -23.09
C ASP A 122 -15.11 -8.66 -24.08
N ASP A 123 -14.31 -7.58 -24.25
CA ASP A 123 -13.11 -7.56 -25.10
C ASP A 123 -11.80 -7.88 -24.35
N SER A 124 -11.88 -8.33 -23.09
CA SER A 124 -10.71 -8.57 -22.22
C SER A 124 -10.11 -9.97 -22.32
N ASP A 125 -10.43 -10.79 -23.34
CA ASP A 125 -9.95 -12.18 -23.45
C ASP A 125 -8.43 -12.28 -23.23
N GLN A 126 -8.02 -12.74 -22.03
CA GLN A 126 -6.63 -12.81 -21.51
C GLN A 126 -5.88 -11.45 -21.42
N ALA A 127 -6.55 -10.34 -21.70
CA ALA A 127 -6.04 -9.02 -21.43
C ALA A 127 -6.03 -8.79 -19.90
N ARG A 128 -4.96 -8.16 -19.44
CA ARG A 128 -4.72 -7.79 -18.03
C ARG A 128 -4.53 -6.28 -17.88
N ASP A 129 -4.85 -5.56 -18.96
CA ASP A 129 -4.55 -4.15 -19.11
C ASP A 129 -5.43 -3.31 -18.19
N LEU A 130 -6.69 -3.74 -17.96
CA LEU A 130 -7.57 -3.09 -16.99
C LEU A 130 -7.06 -3.34 -15.57
N PHE A 131 -6.67 -4.58 -15.23
CA PHE A 131 -6.11 -4.91 -13.93
C PHE A 131 -4.84 -4.10 -13.63
N LEU A 132 -3.92 -4.03 -14.59
CA LEU A 132 -2.70 -3.22 -14.46
C LEU A 132 -3.04 -1.74 -14.32
N ALA A 133 -3.96 -1.20 -15.13
CA ALA A 133 -4.39 0.19 -15.01
C ALA A 133 -5.00 0.51 -13.63
N ARG A 134 -5.78 -0.42 -13.05
CA ARG A 134 -6.32 -0.30 -11.69
C ARG A 134 -5.21 -0.29 -10.64
N VAL A 135 -4.27 -1.23 -10.71
CA VAL A 135 -3.12 -1.32 -9.80
C VAL A 135 -2.24 -0.07 -9.89
N ASP A 136 -1.87 0.34 -11.10
CA ASP A 136 -1.00 1.50 -11.32
C ASP A 136 -1.69 2.81 -10.88
N THR A 137 -3.01 2.88 -10.99
CA THR A 137 -3.82 3.97 -10.42
C THR A 137 -3.81 3.96 -8.90
N LEU A 138 -4.02 2.81 -8.24
CA LEU A 138 -3.93 2.72 -6.78
C LEU A 138 -2.54 3.12 -6.26
N VAL A 139 -1.48 2.72 -6.96
CA VAL A 139 -0.10 3.14 -6.64
C VAL A 139 0.08 4.65 -6.79
N ARG A 140 -0.43 5.25 -7.88
CA ARG A 140 -0.41 6.70 -8.10
C ARG A 140 -1.15 7.46 -6.99
N LEU A 141 -2.27 6.91 -6.52
CA LEU A 141 -3.06 7.43 -5.40
C LEU A 141 -2.43 7.11 -4.03
N GLY A 142 -1.31 6.38 -3.97
CA GLY A 142 -0.60 6.04 -2.74
C GLY A 142 -1.18 4.87 -1.95
N ASP A 143 -2.26 4.21 -2.42
CA ASP A 143 -2.82 3.03 -1.75
C ASP A 143 -2.05 1.76 -2.11
N LEU A 144 -0.86 1.67 -1.55
CA LEU A 144 0.06 0.56 -1.76
C LEU A 144 -0.44 -0.74 -1.11
N SER A 145 -1.26 -0.64 -0.06
CA SER A 145 -1.89 -1.78 0.61
C SER A 145 -2.83 -2.53 -0.32
N THR A 146 -3.81 -1.83 -0.90
CA THR A 146 -4.81 -2.40 -1.80
C THR A 146 -4.15 -2.90 -3.08
N ALA A 147 -3.24 -2.11 -3.66
CA ALA A 147 -2.49 -2.53 -4.84
C ALA A 147 -1.69 -3.82 -4.61
N SER A 148 -0.96 -3.91 -3.48
CA SER A 148 -0.21 -5.12 -3.13
C SER A 148 -1.11 -6.33 -2.88
N ALA A 149 -2.26 -6.13 -2.25
CA ALA A 149 -3.23 -7.18 -2.00
C ALA A 149 -3.83 -7.72 -3.32
N LEU A 150 -4.24 -6.83 -4.24
CA LEU A 150 -4.72 -7.22 -5.56
C LEU A 150 -3.70 -8.07 -6.32
N LEU A 151 -2.45 -7.61 -6.39
CA LEU A 151 -1.37 -8.32 -7.07
C LEU A 151 -1.12 -9.71 -6.48
N LYS A 152 -1.17 -9.84 -5.15
CA LYS A 152 -1.04 -11.14 -4.48
C LYS A 152 -2.22 -12.07 -4.78
N THR A 153 -3.44 -11.54 -4.80
CA THR A 153 -4.65 -12.30 -5.12
C THR A 153 -4.66 -12.78 -6.57
N ALA A 154 -4.16 -11.96 -7.50
CA ALA A 154 -4.07 -12.32 -8.91
C ALA A 154 -2.98 -13.36 -9.23
N GLY A 155 -2.03 -13.55 -8.31
CA GLY A 155 -0.85 -14.39 -8.53
C GLY A 155 0.35 -13.59 -9.03
N LEU A 156 1.54 -14.01 -8.60
CA LEU A 156 2.81 -13.36 -8.92
C LEU A 156 3.66 -14.20 -9.89
N GLU A 157 3.03 -15.05 -10.70
CA GLU A 157 3.69 -15.83 -11.74
C GLU A 157 4.02 -14.98 -12.98
N SER A 158 3.18 -13.98 -13.29
CA SER A 158 3.45 -13.03 -14.37
C SER A 158 4.61 -12.10 -13.99
N PRO A 159 5.63 -11.94 -14.87
CA PRO A 159 6.71 -10.99 -14.65
C PRO A 159 6.21 -9.55 -14.44
N GLU A 160 5.18 -9.13 -15.17
CA GLU A 160 4.63 -7.79 -15.09
C GLU A 160 3.96 -7.52 -13.74
N LEU A 161 3.11 -8.44 -13.27
CA LEU A 161 2.47 -8.34 -11.95
C LEU A 161 3.52 -8.39 -10.83
N PHE A 162 4.47 -9.32 -10.96
CA PHE A 162 5.57 -9.44 -10.02
C PHE A 162 6.36 -8.13 -9.91
N MET A 163 6.67 -7.45 -11.02
CA MET A 163 7.43 -6.20 -11.00
C MET A 163 6.65 -5.05 -10.34
N ARG A 164 5.33 -4.95 -10.54
CA ARG A 164 4.50 -3.98 -9.78
C ARG A 164 4.57 -4.27 -8.29
N TRP A 165 4.45 -5.54 -7.91
CA TRP A 165 4.50 -5.95 -6.50
C TRP A 165 5.88 -5.67 -5.87
N ALA A 166 6.97 -5.97 -6.59
CA ALA A 166 8.33 -5.73 -6.14
C ALA A 166 8.59 -4.23 -5.93
N ASN A 167 8.14 -3.38 -6.86
CA ASN A 167 8.21 -1.92 -6.72
C ASN A 167 7.49 -1.41 -5.47
N ILE A 168 6.30 -1.94 -5.17
CA ILE A 168 5.57 -1.63 -3.93
C ILE A 168 6.35 -2.11 -2.70
N ALA A 169 6.94 -3.30 -2.76
CA ALA A 169 7.75 -3.84 -1.67
C ALA A 169 8.97 -2.96 -1.36
N LEU A 170 9.64 -2.40 -2.38
CA LEU A 170 10.72 -1.44 -2.20
C LEU A 170 10.26 -0.17 -1.47
N MET A 171 9.13 0.42 -1.86
CA MET A 171 8.59 1.65 -1.22
C MET A 171 8.03 1.42 0.19
N THR A 172 7.84 0.18 0.61
CA THR A 172 7.25 -0.18 1.91
C THR A 172 8.23 -0.83 2.88
N GLY A 173 9.54 -0.78 2.60
CA GLY A 173 10.58 -1.37 3.46
C GLY A 173 10.54 -2.90 3.49
N ARG A 174 10.09 -3.54 2.41
CA ARG A 174 10.01 -5.00 2.23
C ARG A 174 10.96 -5.47 1.14
N GLU A 175 12.06 -4.75 0.94
CA GLU A 175 13.05 -5.00 -0.12
C GLU A 175 13.69 -6.39 0.00
N ASN A 176 13.86 -6.93 1.20
CA ASN A 176 14.41 -8.27 1.39
C ASN A 176 13.51 -9.35 0.75
N ALA A 177 12.19 -9.24 0.92
CA ALA A 177 11.23 -10.17 0.31
C ALA A 177 11.22 -10.04 -1.22
N ALA A 178 11.31 -8.81 -1.73
CA ALA A 178 11.43 -8.56 -3.17
C ALA A 178 12.73 -9.16 -3.73
N CYS A 179 13.86 -8.91 -3.09
CA CYS A 179 15.18 -9.37 -3.55
C CYS A 179 15.33 -10.90 -3.50
N GLN A 180 14.79 -11.56 -2.48
CA GLN A 180 14.76 -13.02 -2.42
C GLN A 180 14.03 -13.60 -3.62
N ARG A 181 12.88 -13.02 -4.00
CA ARG A 181 12.10 -13.48 -5.15
C ARG A 181 12.77 -13.14 -6.48
N ILE A 182 13.33 -11.93 -6.64
CA ILE A 182 14.10 -11.52 -7.83
C ILE A 182 15.25 -12.49 -8.10
N GLY A 183 15.94 -12.96 -7.04
CA GLY A 183 17.02 -13.94 -7.17
C GLY A 183 16.59 -15.28 -7.78
N THR A 184 15.30 -15.66 -7.65
CA THR A 184 14.75 -16.88 -8.24
C THR A 184 14.31 -16.74 -9.70
N LEU A 185 14.27 -15.51 -10.23
CA LEU A 185 13.82 -15.28 -11.60
C LEU A 185 14.87 -15.73 -12.62
N PRO A 186 14.46 -16.28 -13.78
CA PRO A 186 15.38 -16.61 -14.86
C PRO A 186 16.25 -15.41 -15.26
N PRO A 187 17.54 -15.61 -15.57
CA PRO A 187 18.43 -14.54 -16.04
C PRO A 187 17.92 -13.82 -17.30
N SER A 188 17.07 -14.48 -18.10
CA SER A 188 16.42 -13.89 -19.29
C SER A 188 15.35 -12.84 -18.98
N THR A 189 14.95 -12.69 -17.71
CA THR A 189 14.00 -11.66 -17.30
C THR A 189 14.71 -10.30 -17.29
N SER A 190 14.31 -9.38 -18.16
CA SER A 190 14.97 -8.06 -18.30
C SER A 190 14.60 -7.12 -17.15
N ILE A 191 15.30 -7.26 -16.02
CA ILE A 191 15.11 -6.47 -14.78
C ILE A 191 16.46 -6.07 -14.18
N TYR A 192 17.36 -5.61 -15.05
CA TYR A 192 18.78 -5.38 -14.73
C TYR A 192 19.01 -4.47 -13.53
N PRO A 193 18.40 -3.26 -13.42
CA PRO A 193 18.61 -2.40 -12.25
C PRO A 193 18.32 -3.16 -10.95
N ALA A 194 17.11 -3.69 -10.82
CA ALA A 194 16.66 -4.43 -9.62
C ALA A 194 17.57 -5.62 -9.28
N ARG A 195 18.03 -6.36 -10.30
CA ARG A 195 18.92 -7.51 -10.11
C ARG A 195 20.29 -7.10 -9.56
N VAL A 196 20.89 -6.00 -10.01
CA VAL A 196 22.15 -5.49 -9.45
C VAL A 196 22.00 -5.16 -7.96
N PHE A 197 21.00 -4.35 -7.60
CA PHE A 197 20.77 -3.99 -6.19
C PHE A 197 20.55 -5.22 -5.33
N CYS A 198 19.76 -6.17 -5.81
CA CYS A 198 19.47 -7.38 -5.05
C CYS A 198 20.68 -8.32 -4.92
N HIS A 199 21.54 -8.43 -5.94
CA HIS A 199 22.82 -9.15 -5.82
C HIS A 199 23.73 -8.50 -4.77
N ALA A 200 23.91 -7.18 -4.85
CA ALA A 200 24.72 -6.43 -3.89
C ALA A 200 24.19 -6.57 -2.45
N ARG A 201 22.88 -6.42 -2.25
CA ARG A 201 22.24 -6.61 -0.93
C ARG A 201 22.33 -8.03 -0.40
N GLN A 202 22.44 -9.02 -1.29
CA GLN A 202 22.65 -10.42 -0.92
C GLN A 202 24.14 -10.77 -0.73
N GLY A 203 25.05 -9.81 -0.93
CA GLY A 203 26.50 -9.98 -0.79
C GLY A 203 27.19 -10.57 -2.02
N ASP A 204 26.48 -10.76 -3.13
CA ASP A 204 27.04 -11.25 -4.40
C ASP A 204 27.52 -10.09 -5.27
N TRP A 205 28.56 -9.40 -4.79
CA TRP A 205 29.18 -8.27 -5.48
C TRP A 205 29.65 -8.60 -6.90
N PRO A 206 30.31 -9.75 -7.16
CA PRO A 206 30.71 -10.11 -8.52
C PRO A 206 29.52 -10.22 -9.48
N ALA A 207 28.42 -10.86 -9.06
CA ALA A 207 27.22 -10.93 -9.90
C ALA A 207 26.59 -9.55 -10.12
N ALA A 208 26.62 -8.66 -9.10
CA ALA A 208 26.11 -7.30 -9.23
C ALA A 208 26.87 -6.51 -10.31
N VAL A 209 28.20 -6.53 -10.29
CA VAL A 209 29.05 -5.84 -11.28
C VAL A 209 28.85 -6.38 -12.69
N ILE A 210 28.84 -7.72 -12.85
CA ILE A 210 28.61 -8.34 -14.17
C ILE A 210 27.22 -7.98 -14.71
N THR A 211 26.20 -8.02 -13.84
CA THR A 211 24.82 -7.67 -14.21
C THR A 211 24.72 -6.21 -14.62
N LEU A 212 25.42 -5.30 -13.92
CA LEU A 212 25.48 -3.88 -14.26
C LEU A 212 26.05 -3.67 -15.66
N GLU A 213 27.24 -4.19 -15.94
CA GLU A 213 27.88 -4.01 -17.24
C GLU A 213 27.07 -4.66 -18.37
N THR A 214 26.44 -5.81 -18.10
CA THR A 214 25.52 -6.45 -19.07
C THR A 214 24.31 -5.56 -19.36
N GLY A 215 23.67 -5.00 -18.33
CA GLY A 215 22.51 -4.13 -18.50
C GLY A 215 22.85 -2.85 -19.25
N VAL A 216 24.04 -2.28 -19.05
CA VAL A 216 24.53 -1.11 -19.80
C VAL A 216 24.71 -1.44 -21.28
N ILE A 217 25.34 -2.58 -21.61
CA ILE A 217 25.54 -3.03 -23.01
C ILE A 217 24.20 -3.24 -23.71
N LEU A 218 23.21 -3.81 -23.01
CA LEU A 218 21.88 -4.06 -23.55
C LEU A 218 20.99 -2.81 -23.61
N GLY A 219 21.43 -1.67 -23.07
CA GLY A 219 20.66 -0.42 -23.02
C GLY A 219 19.55 -0.40 -21.97
N GLU A 220 19.54 -1.38 -21.05
CA GLU A 220 18.57 -1.51 -19.96
C GLU A 220 18.95 -0.69 -18.72
N ILE A 221 20.18 -0.18 -18.69
CA ILE A 221 20.69 0.72 -17.65
C ILE A 221 21.20 2.00 -18.33
N THR A 222 20.58 3.12 -17.99
CA THR A 222 21.00 4.44 -18.49
C THR A 222 22.33 4.90 -17.88
N PRO A 223 23.05 5.85 -18.49
CA PRO A 223 24.29 6.37 -17.92
C PRO A 223 24.13 6.94 -16.50
N ALA A 224 23.01 7.61 -16.21
CA ALA A 224 22.72 8.13 -14.88
C ALA A 224 22.49 7.02 -13.85
N GLN A 225 21.74 5.97 -14.23
CA GLN A 225 21.56 4.80 -13.38
C GLN A 225 22.87 4.06 -13.14
N ARG A 226 23.71 3.90 -14.18
CA ARG A 226 25.03 3.30 -14.07
C ARG A 226 25.87 4.01 -13.02
N GLU A 227 25.93 5.34 -13.09
CA GLU A 227 26.68 6.16 -12.14
C GLU A 227 26.18 6.00 -10.70
N LEU A 228 24.86 6.07 -10.50
CA LEU A 228 24.23 5.84 -9.21
C LEU A 228 24.55 4.44 -8.65
N MET A 229 24.53 3.42 -9.51
CA MET A 229 24.81 2.03 -9.14
C MET A 229 26.30 1.81 -8.84
N LEU A 230 27.22 2.47 -9.53
CA LEU A 230 28.65 2.40 -9.22
C LEU A 230 28.96 2.99 -7.85
N ARG A 231 28.41 4.17 -7.53
CA ARG A 231 28.51 4.75 -6.18
C ARG A 231 27.98 3.83 -5.08
N PHE A 232 26.97 3.01 -5.40
CA PHE A 232 26.41 2.02 -4.48
C PHE A 232 27.25 0.74 -4.37
N LEU A 233 27.93 0.34 -5.45
CA LEU A 233 28.73 -0.89 -5.47
C LEU A 233 30.17 -0.70 -4.96
N ASP A 234 30.70 0.52 -5.04
CA ASP A 234 32.09 0.84 -4.74
C ASP A 234 32.16 2.16 -3.94
N GLU A 235 32.52 2.05 -2.65
CA GLU A 235 32.65 3.21 -1.76
C GLU A 235 33.81 4.14 -2.14
N GLU A 236 34.83 3.63 -2.83
CA GLU A 236 35.97 4.42 -3.31
C GLU A 236 35.67 5.11 -4.65
N HIS A 237 34.47 4.90 -5.20
CA HIS A 237 34.08 5.48 -6.47
C HIS A 237 33.94 7.01 -6.35
N ASP A 238 34.97 7.73 -6.81
CA ASP A 238 34.97 9.19 -6.98
C ASP A 238 34.13 9.57 -8.22
N GLY A 239 32.83 9.30 -8.09
CA GLY A 239 31.82 9.50 -9.13
C GLY A 239 31.24 10.91 -9.13
N LEU A 240 30.48 11.22 -10.18
CA LEU A 240 29.74 12.47 -10.26
C LEU A 240 28.58 12.46 -9.26
N THR A 241 28.50 13.47 -8.40
CA THR A 241 27.29 13.71 -7.62
C THR A 241 26.16 14.13 -8.57
N LEU A 242 25.25 13.21 -8.84
CA LEU A 242 24.06 13.50 -9.65
C LEU A 242 23.06 14.32 -8.84
N PRO A 243 22.39 15.33 -9.45
CA PRO A 243 21.26 15.97 -8.80
C PRO A 243 20.18 14.93 -8.55
N PRO A 244 19.57 14.89 -7.35
CA PRO A 244 18.57 13.89 -7.04
C PRO A 244 17.37 14.00 -7.99
N PRO A 245 16.82 12.86 -8.45
CA PRO A 245 15.66 12.86 -9.34
C PRO A 245 14.44 13.45 -8.63
N ARG A 246 13.64 14.23 -9.36
CA ARG A 246 12.36 14.77 -8.84
C ARG A 246 11.27 13.69 -8.75
N VAL A 247 11.38 12.67 -9.60
CA VAL A 247 10.48 11.52 -9.65
C VAL A 247 11.35 10.27 -9.73
N PRO A 248 11.90 9.81 -8.59
CA PRO A 248 12.70 8.59 -8.57
C PRO A 248 11.82 7.38 -8.91
N THR A 249 12.42 6.39 -9.55
CA THR A 249 11.90 5.02 -9.50
C THR A 249 12.01 4.47 -8.07
N PRO A 250 11.18 3.49 -7.67
CA PRO A 250 11.32 2.81 -6.38
C PRO A 250 12.72 2.26 -6.11
N PHE A 251 13.38 1.83 -7.18
CA PHE A 251 14.75 1.36 -7.17
C PHE A 251 15.78 2.47 -6.85
N GLU A 252 15.71 3.59 -7.56
CA GLU A 252 16.60 4.72 -7.29
C GLU A 252 16.40 5.22 -5.86
N PHE A 253 15.14 5.29 -5.40
CA PHE A 253 14.81 5.69 -4.04
C PHE A 253 15.55 4.85 -2.99
N VAL A 254 15.46 3.52 -3.07
CA VAL A 254 16.13 2.64 -2.09
C VAL A 254 17.66 2.64 -2.21
N ILE A 255 18.22 2.95 -3.39
CA ILE A 255 19.67 3.14 -3.53
C ILE A 255 20.11 4.42 -2.83
N TYR A 256 19.40 5.54 -3.02
CA TYR A 256 19.71 6.78 -2.30
C TYR A 256 19.65 6.59 -0.78
N GLU A 257 18.68 5.82 -0.27
CA GLU A 257 18.65 5.43 1.14
C GLU A 257 19.89 4.60 1.55
N ALA A 258 20.26 3.61 0.74
CA ALA A 258 21.42 2.76 1.02
C ALA A 258 22.76 3.51 0.99
N LEU A 259 22.85 4.59 0.21
CA LEU A 259 24.00 5.50 0.15
C LEU A 259 24.07 6.46 1.35
N GLY A 260 23.05 6.50 2.21
CA GLY A 260 22.97 7.51 3.28
C GLY A 260 22.57 8.90 2.79
N GLU A 261 22.00 9.00 1.59
CA GLU A 261 21.52 10.24 0.96
C GLU A 261 20.00 10.18 0.73
N PRO A 262 19.17 9.93 1.77
CA PRO A 262 17.75 9.67 1.59
C PRO A 262 17.03 10.85 0.92
N LEU A 263 16.16 10.53 -0.04
CA LEU A 263 15.35 11.52 -0.72
C LEU A 263 14.23 12.02 0.19
N ARG A 264 13.98 13.34 0.18
CA ARG A 264 12.90 13.95 0.97
C ARG A 264 11.53 13.59 0.38
N THR A 265 10.88 12.59 0.98
CA THR A 265 9.55 12.06 0.59
C THR A 265 8.46 13.13 0.48
N ALA A 266 8.53 14.21 1.26
CA ALA A 266 7.56 15.30 1.24
C ALA A 266 7.43 15.97 -0.14
N ALA A 267 8.50 15.96 -0.95
CA ALA A 267 8.52 16.51 -2.31
C ALA A 267 8.30 15.44 -3.41
N LEU A 268 8.17 14.17 -3.02
CA LEU A 268 7.99 13.04 -3.94
C LEU A 268 6.52 12.65 -4.08
N PRO A 269 6.16 11.85 -5.11
CA PRO A 269 4.82 11.26 -5.21
C PRO A 269 4.38 10.57 -3.91
N ILE A 270 3.07 10.61 -3.63
CA ILE A 270 2.51 10.17 -2.34
C ILE A 270 2.86 8.72 -1.96
N ALA A 271 3.07 7.85 -2.95
CA ALA A 271 3.51 6.47 -2.75
C ALA A 271 4.80 6.35 -1.91
N PHE A 272 5.74 7.30 -2.04
CA PHE A 272 6.99 7.28 -1.29
C PHE A 272 6.83 7.66 0.19
N ALA A 273 5.70 8.27 0.59
CA ALA A 273 5.45 8.58 2.00
C ALA A 273 5.35 7.32 2.88
N HIS A 274 5.15 6.14 2.29
CA HIS A 274 5.14 4.87 3.05
C HIS A 274 6.51 4.52 3.63
N ALA A 275 7.61 5.00 3.05
CA ALA A 275 8.96 4.76 3.58
C ALA A 275 9.12 5.37 4.98
N ASP A 276 8.49 6.52 5.22
CA ASP A 276 8.54 7.23 6.50
C ASP A 276 7.65 6.60 7.58
N LEU A 277 6.84 5.59 7.25
CA LEU A 277 6.01 4.88 8.23
C LEU A 277 6.77 3.79 9.00
N ARG A 278 8.00 3.47 8.59
CA ARG A 278 8.82 2.41 9.19
C ARG A 278 9.21 2.77 10.62
N GLU A 279 9.41 1.75 11.45
CA GLU A 279 9.75 1.91 12.87
C GLU A 279 11.16 2.47 13.11
N ILE A 280 12.02 2.47 12.08
CA ILE A 280 13.36 3.09 12.15
C ILE A 280 13.30 4.62 12.18
N GLU A 281 12.17 5.20 11.78
CA GLU A 281 11.95 6.65 11.75
C GLU A 281 11.43 7.17 13.09
N ALA A 282 11.73 8.43 13.39
CA ALA A 282 11.20 9.12 14.57
C ALA A 282 9.66 9.14 14.57
N MET A 283 9.01 9.09 15.74
CA MET A 283 7.54 8.99 15.81
C MET A 283 6.85 10.20 15.16
N SER A 284 7.39 11.40 15.34
CA SER A 284 6.88 12.62 14.70
C SER A 284 6.91 12.56 13.17
N ALA A 285 7.96 11.99 12.58
CA ALA A 285 8.06 11.78 11.13
C ALA A 285 7.04 10.76 10.64
N ARG A 286 6.87 9.66 11.39
CA ARG A 286 5.86 8.62 11.09
C ARG A 286 4.44 9.17 11.13
N ILE A 287 4.12 10.01 12.12
CA ILE A 287 2.82 10.66 12.21
C ILE A 287 2.63 11.63 11.04
N ALA A 288 3.60 12.50 10.75
CA ALA A 288 3.49 13.45 9.63
C ALA A 288 3.28 12.75 8.28
N ALA A 289 3.96 11.62 8.06
CA ALA A 289 3.77 10.80 6.87
C ALA A 289 2.39 10.12 6.85
N ALA A 290 1.93 9.59 7.98
CA ALA A 290 0.62 8.98 8.11
C ALA A 290 -0.52 9.98 7.87
N GLU A 291 -0.40 11.20 8.40
CA GLU A 291 -1.35 12.29 8.15
C GLU A 291 -1.39 12.69 6.68
N ARG A 292 -0.22 12.81 6.05
CA ARG A 292 -0.13 13.09 4.62
C ARG A 292 -0.83 11.99 3.80
N LEU A 293 -0.63 10.73 4.16
CA LEU A 293 -1.30 9.61 3.50
C LEU A 293 -2.80 9.61 3.77
N ALA A 294 -3.23 9.87 5.01
CA ALA A 294 -4.63 9.87 5.43
C ALA A 294 -5.44 11.01 4.80
N ARG A 295 -4.86 12.21 4.64
CA ARG A 295 -5.46 13.30 3.85
C ARG A 295 -5.85 12.88 2.44
N HIS A 296 -5.04 12.01 1.84
CA HIS A 296 -5.32 11.44 0.54
C HIS A 296 -6.06 10.11 0.63
N GLY A 297 -6.42 9.58 1.81
CA GLY A 297 -7.01 8.26 2.05
C GLY A 297 -6.12 7.06 1.70
N ALA A 298 -4.81 7.28 1.52
CA ALA A 298 -3.84 6.28 1.08
C ALA A 298 -3.47 5.27 2.18
N ILE A 299 -3.93 5.50 3.40
CA ILE A 299 -3.93 4.54 4.51
C ILE A 299 -5.31 4.53 5.16
N PRO A 300 -5.73 3.40 5.75
CA PRO A 300 -7.03 3.33 6.40
C PRO A 300 -7.00 4.09 7.76
N PRO A 301 -8.14 4.64 8.22
CA PRO A 301 -8.18 5.47 9.43
C PRO A 301 -7.61 4.80 10.67
N GLU A 302 -7.83 3.50 10.84
CA GLU A 302 -7.36 2.71 11.99
C GLU A 302 -5.84 2.73 12.09
N ARG A 303 -5.14 2.87 10.96
CA ARG A 303 -3.67 2.92 10.94
C ARG A 303 -3.15 4.25 11.48
N LEU A 304 -3.77 5.37 11.12
CA LEU A 304 -3.41 6.68 11.68
C LEU A 304 -3.80 6.75 13.15
N MET A 305 -4.98 6.25 13.50
CA MET A 305 -5.44 6.20 14.89
C MET A 305 -4.48 5.43 15.79
N LYS A 306 -3.98 4.27 15.33
CA LYS A 306 -2.97 3.50 16.06
C LYS A 306 -1.71 4.32 16.35
N LEU A 307 -1.26 5.16 15.42
CA LEU A 307 -0.09 6.03 15.63
C LEU A 307 -0.38 7.14 16.63
N TYR A 308 -1.55 7.77 16.55
CA TYR A 308 -1.97 8.80 17.51
C TYR A 308 -2.08 8.28 18.93
N LEU A 309 -2.51 7.04 19.12
CA LEU A 309 -2.69 6.43 20.44
C LEU A 309 -1.44 5.68 20.94
N THR A 310 -0.35 5.69 20.18
CA THR A 310 0.91 5.10 20.64
C THR A 310 1.64 6.10 21.56
N ASP A 311 2.05 5.64 22.74
CA ASP A 311 2.87 6.44 23.65
C ASP A 311 4.17 6.88 22.98
N LEU A 312 4.54 8.15 23.16
CA LEU A 312 5.81 8.66 22.66
C LEU A 312 6.98 7.98 23.38
N PRO A 313 8.09 7.69 22.67
CA PRO A 313 9.29 7.23 23.33
C PRO A 313 9.77 8.28 24.34
N ALA A 314 10.34 7.80 25.46
CA ALA A 314 10.80 8.65 26.57
C ALA A 314 11.92 9.65 26.20
N SER A 315 12.38 9.66 24.95
CA SER A 315 13.45 10.47 24.38
C SER A 315 13.13 11.97 24.25
N GLY A 316 12.10 12.48 24.92
CA GLY A 316 11.73 13.90 24.90
C GLY A 316 11.05 14.34 23.60
N GLU A 317 10.54 13.41 22.78
CA GLU A 317 9.68 13.74 21.65
C GLU A 317 8.34 14.28 22.16
N THR A 318 7.85 15.36 21.56
CA THR A 318 6.51 15.90 21.81
C THR A 318 5.57 15.42 20.71
N ALA A 319 4.32 15.10 21.08
CA ALA A 319 3.33 14.68 20.11
C ALA A 319 3.00 15.85 19.19
N PRO A 320 2.73 15.60 17.90
CA PRO A 320 2.19 16.65 17.04
C PRO A 320 0.81 17.08 17.57
N PRO A 321 0.41 18.35 17.38
CA PRO A 321 -0.84 18.89 17.93
C PRO A 321 -2.10 18.07 17.58
N THR A 322 -2.13 17.50 16.38
CA THR A 322 -3.18 16.59 15.88
C THR A 322 -3.33 15.34 16.75
N ALA A 323 -2.21 14.68 17.09
CA ALA A 323 -2.19 13.51 17.95
C ALA A 323 -2.62 13.88 19.37
N GLU A 324 -2.13 15.01 19.91
CA GLU A 324 -2.52 15.49 21.24
C GLU A 324 -4.03 15.77 21.32
N ALA A 325 -4.59 16.41 20.31
CA ALA A 325 -6.02 16.73 20.27
C ALA A 325 -6.90 15.47 20.22
N VAL A 326 -6.50 14.44 19.46
CA VAL A 326 -7.20 13.14 19.43
C VAL A 326 -7.09 12.43 20.78
N GLN A 327 -5.91 12.38 21.38
CA GLN A 327 -5.73 11.77 22.70
C GLN A 327 -6.56 12.47 23.79
N GLN A 328 -6.73 13.80 23.71
CA GLN A 328 -7.60 14.55 24.62
C GLN A 328 -9.07 14.21 24.38
N LEU A 329 -9.50 14.08 23.12
CA LEU A 329 -10.86 13.68 22.77
C LEU A 329 -11.18 12.27 23.28
N GLU A 330 -10.30 11.29 23.07
CA GLU A 330 -10.46 9.92 23.60
C GLU A 330 -10.63 9.92 25.13
N LYS A 331 -9.73 10.63 25.83
CA LYS A 331 -9.83 10.76 27.30
C LYS A 331 -11.14 11.42 27.74
N ALA A 332 -11.61 12.42 27.00
CA ALA A 332 -12.88 13.09 27.29
C ALA A 332 -14.07 12.14 27.10
N LEU A 333 -14.07 11.36 26.01
CA LEU A 333 -15.11 10.35 25.72
C LEU A 333 -15.19 9.30 26.83
N ASP A 334 -14.04 8.87 27.37
CA ASP A 334 -13.98 7.94 28.51
C ASP A 334 -14.62 8.49 29.79
N THR A 335 -14.65 9.81 29.98
CA THR A 335 -15.28 10.40 31.18
C THR A 335 -16.80 10.38 31.14
N GLY A 336 -17.40 10.41 29.95
CA GLY A 336 -18.84 10.57 29.74
C GLY A 336 -19.40 11.96 30.11
N ASP A 337 -18.55 12.92 30.45
CA ASP A 337 -18.97 14.29 30.77
C ASP A 337 -19.13 15.14 29.50
N LEU A 338 -20.36 15.59 29.22
CA LEU A 338 -20.68 16.27 27.97
C LEU A 338 -19.91 17.59 27.80
N GLU A 339 -19.70 18.37 28.88
CA GLU A 339 -18.98 19.64 28.80
C GLU A 339 -17.49 19.43 28.47
N THR A 340 -16.88 18.42 29.08
CA THR A 340 -15.50 18.01 28.77
C THR A 340 -15.38 17.49 27.34
N ILE A 341 -16.34 16.69 26.88
CA ILE A 341 -16.36 16.16 25.50
C ILE A 341 -16.53 17.29 24.48
N GLU A 342 -17.45 18.22 24.71
CA GLU A 342 -17.66 19.37 23.81
C GLU A 342 -16.40 20.21 23.66
N THR A 343 -15.70 20.50 24.77
CA THR A 343 -14.46 21.26 24.76
C THR A 343 -13.34 20.54 23.98
N ALA A 344 -13.18 19.23 24.21
CA ALA A 344 -12.17 18.43 23.52
C ALA A 344 -12.50 18.28 22.03
N LEU A 345 -13.77 18.11 21.69
CA LEU A 345 -14.25 18.04 20.31
C LEU A 345 -13.98 19.33 19.55
N GLN A 346 -14.23 20.49 20.17
CA GLN A 346 -13.95 21.79 19.56
C GLN A 346 -12.46 21.96 19.24
N ASN A 347 -11.59 21.58 20.17
CA ASN A 347 -10.14 21.59 19.95
C ASN A 347 -9.73 20.65 18.81
N ALA A 348 -10.21 19.39 18.84
CA ALA A 348 -9.90 18.40 17.82
C ALA A 348 -10.39 18.82 16.42
N ALA A 349 -11.62 19.32 16.30
CA ALA A 349 -12.17 19.80 15.04
C ALA A 349 -11.35 20.98 14.47
N THR A 350 -10.91 21.90 15.32
CA THR A 350 -10.08 23.04 14.91
C THR A 350 -8.73 22.57 14.36
N VAL A 351 -7.98 21.77 15.13
CA VAL A 351 -6.64 21.30 14.76
C VAL A 351 -6.68 20.39 13.52
N MET A 352 -7.70 19.52 13.42
CA MET A 352 -7.89 18.65 12.26
C MET A 352 -8.35 19.43 11.02
N GLY A 353 -9.17 20.47 11.19
CA GLY A 353 -9.57 21.36 10.11
C GLY A 353 -8.37 22.07 9.46
N GLU A 354 -7.48 22.64 10.28
CA GLU A 354 -6.28 23.35 9.81
C GLU A 354 -5.29 22.45 9.05
N THR A 355 -5.35 21.14 9.30
CA THR A 355 -4.45 20.14 8.70
C THR A 355 -5.11 19.27 7.64
N GLY A 356 -6.36 19.58 7.24
CA GLY A 356 -7.11 18.84 6.22
C GLY A 356 -7.52 17.42 6.63
N LEU A 357 -7.53 17.13 7.93
CA LEU A 357 -7.86 15.82 8.51
C LEU A 357 -9.26 15.77 9.13
N LEU A 358 -10.08 16.80 8.92
CA LEU A 358 -11.46 16.82 9.42
C LEU A 358 -12.32 15.65 8.89
N PRO A 359 -12.23 15.24 7.60
CA PRO A 359 -12.93 14.03 7.13
C PRO A 359 -12.49 12.75 7.85
N PHE A 360 -11.20 12.63 8.17
CA PHE A 360 -10.67 11.51 8.96
C PHE A 360 -11.27 11.50 10.38
N LEU A 361 -11.35 12.67 11.02
CA LEU A 361 -11.97 12.81 12.34
C LEU A 361 -13.46 12.44 12.30
N ALA A 362 -14.18 12.88 11.25
CA ALA A 362 -15.58 12.56 11.03
C ALA A 362 -15.81 11.06 10.82
N GLU A 363 -14.99 10.41 10.00
CA GLU A 363 -15.07 8.96 9.79
C GLU A 363 -14.80 8.16 11.07
N SER A 364 -13.85 8.61 11.90
CA SER A 364 -13.46 7.91 13.13
C SER A 364 -14.42 8.13 14.29
N TYR A 365 -14.96 9.35 14.45
CA TYR A 365 -15.74 9.75 15.64
C TYR A 365 -17.17 10.21 15.36
N GLY A 366 -17.55 10.48 14.10
CA GLY A 366 -18.84 11.08 13.76
C GLY A 366 -20.02 10.31 14.33
N ALA A 367 -20.02 8.98 14.17
CA ALA A 367 -21.08 8.12 14.73
C ALA A 367 -21.12 8.12 16.27
N ALA A 368 -19.96 8.12 16.93
CA ALA A 368 -19.87 8.14 18.39
C ALA A 368 -20.37 9.50 18.94
N VAL A 369 -19.96 10.60 18.31
CA VAL A 369 -20.37 11.96 18.67
C VAL A 369 -21.86 12.18 18.43
N ALA A 370 -22.40 11.71 17.31
CA ALA A 370 -23.83 11.80 17.01
C ALA A 370 -24.68 11.04 18.04
N ALA A 371 -24.22 9.88 18.53
CA ALA A 371 -24.92 9.09 19.53
C ALA A 371 -25.02 9.79 20.91
N LEU A 372 -24.16 10.78 21.19
CA LEU A 372 -24.20 11.58 22.41
C LEU A 372 -25.28 12.67 22.38
N GLY A 373 -25.84 13.00 21.20
CA GLY A 373 -26.86 14.05 21.04
C GLY A 373 -26.32 15.46 21.29
N LEU A 374 -25.05 15.71 20.97
CA LEU A 374 -24.44 17.04 21.08
C LEU A 374 -24.96 17.95 19.96
N GLU A 375 -25.41 19.16 20.31
CA GLU A 375 -25.98 20.15 19.37
C GLU A 375 -24.96 21.19 18.87
N THR A 376 -23.68 21.01 19.20
CA THR A 376 -22.60 21.91 18.81
C THR A 376 -22.42 21.96 17.29
N SER A 377 -21.78 23.02 16.78
CA SER A 377 -21.48 23.14 15.35
C SER A 377 -20.55 22.03 14.89
N GLU A 378 -19.59 21.66 15.70
CA GLU A 378 -18.54 20.67 15.40
C GLU A 378 -19.14 19.26 15.37
N ALA A 379 -20.02 18.92 16.32
CA ALA A 379 -20.71 17.64 16.32
C ALA A 379 -21.56 17.46 15.05
N ARG A 380 -22.34 18.49 14.68
CA ARG A 380 -23.14 18.49 13.45
C ARG A 380 -22.29 18.44 12.19
N GLN A 381 -21.14 19.10 12.18
CA GLN A 381 -20.22 19.06 11.04
C GLN A 381 -19.60 17.67 10.86
N LEU A 382 -19.15 17.01 11.95
CA LEU A 382 -18.61 15.66 11.86
C LEU A 382 -19.67 14.64 11.44
N ASP A 383 -20.89 14.73 11.97
CA ASP A 383 -22.01 13.88 11.54
C ASP A 383 -22.29 14.07 10.04
N ALA A 384 -22.43 15.32 9.60
CA ALA A 384 -22.66 15.66 8.19
C ALA A 384 -21.56 15.13 7.24
N LEU A 385 -20.28 15.21 7.64
CA LEU A 385 -19.17 14.66 6.85
C LEU A 385 -19.15 13.13 6.85
N ALA A 386 -19.55 12.49 7.96
CA ALA A 386 -19.59 11.04 8.09
C ALA A 386 -20.75 10.41 7.32
N THR A 387 -21.95 10.98 7.42
CA THR A 387 -23.20 10.42 6.87
C THR A 387 -23.63 11.06 5.55
N GLY A 388 -23.14 12.27 5.26
CA GLY A 388 -23.61 13.11 4.16
C GLY A 388 -24.79 13.99 4.55
N ILE A 389 -25.08 14.99 3.71
CA ILE A 389 -26.21 15.92 3.86
C ILE A 389 -27.21 15.77 2.71
N ASP A 390 -28.41 16.32 2.88
CA ASP A 390 -29.42 16.34 1.81
C ASP A 390 -28.92 17.13 0.59
N LEU A 391 -29.09 16.52 -0.59
CA LEU A 391 -28.74 17.13 -1.86
C LEU A 391 -29.81 18.18 -2.24
N PRO A 392 -29.43 19.33 -2.81
CA PRO A 392 -30.37 20.25 -3.43
C PRO A 392 -30.99 19.59 -4.68
N PRO A 393 -32.07 20.16 -5.25
CA PRO A 393 -32.58 19.71 -6.54
C PRO A 393 -31.48 19.75 -7.61
N LEU A 394 -31.07 18.58 -8.10
CA LEU A 394 -30.01 18.44 -9.10
C LEU A 394 -30.60 18.45 -10.52
N PRO A 395 -29.84 18.94 -11.53
CA PRO A 395 -30.19 18.72 -12.93
C PRO A 395 -30.14 17.23 -13.28
N ALA A 396 -30.70 16.86 -14.42
CA ALA A 396 -30.50 15.52 -14.98
C ALA A 396 -29.01 15.28 -15.29
N PRO A 397 -28.55 14.01 -15.27
CA PRO A 397 -27.19 13.66 -15.71
C PRO A 397 -26.88 14.21 -17.09
N SER A 398 -25.59 14.38 -17.41
CA SER A 398 -25.20 14.80 -18.75
C SER A 398 -25.78 13.81 -19.79
N PRO A 399 -26.15 14.25 -21.01
CA PRO A 399 -26.67 13.35 -22.04
C PRO A 399 -25.72 12.18 -22.33
N ARG A 400 -24.41 12.43 -22.20
CA ARG A 400 -23.37 11.42 -22.34
C ARG A 400 -23.46 10.37 -21.24
N ASP A 401 -23.51 10.77 -19.98
CA ASP A 401 -23.50 9.83 -18.86
C ASP A 401 -24.82 9.08 -18.77
N ALA A 402 -25.94 9.75 -19.06
CA ALA A 402 -27.24 9.09 -19.19
C ALA A 402 -27.23 8.00 -20.27
N ALA A 403 -26.58 8.25 -21.41
CA ALA A 403 -26.41 7.24 -22.46
C ALA A 403 -25.51 6.08 -22.00
N LEU A 404 -24.39 6.36 -21.33
CA LEU A 404 -23.51 5.31 -20.78
C LEU A 404 -24.25 4.40 -19.79
N ILE A 405 -25.05 4.99 -18.89
CA ILE A 405 -25.86 4.24 -17.92
C ILE A 405 -26.92 3.39 -18.65
N ALA A 406 -27.64 3.97 -19.60
CA ALA A 406 -28.64 3.24 -20.40
C ALA A 406 -28.02 2.09 -21.22
N ASP A 407 -26.80 2.29 -21.71
CA ASP A 407 -26.00 1.29 -22.42
C ASP A 407 -25.33 0.30 -21.47
N GLY A 408 -25.61 0.34 -20.16
CA GLY A 408 -25.08 -0.60 -19.18
C GLY A 408 -23.56 -0.49 -19.00
N ARG A 409 -22.99 0.71 -19.17
CA ARG A 409 -21.57 1.04 -19.00
C ARG A 409 -21.35 1.89 -17.73
N PRO A 410 -21.73 1.39 -16.53
CA PRO A 410 -21.68 2.18 -15.31
C PRO A 410 -20.26 2.55 -14.88
N GLY A 411 -19.24 1.72 -15.17
CA GLY A 411 -17.84 2.04 -14.84
C GLY A 411 -17.31 3.27 -15.57
N GLU A 412 -17.64 3.43 -16.86
CA GLU A 412 -17.27 4.65 -17.59
C GLU A 412 -18.00 5.88 -17.06
N ALA A 413 -19.30 5.77 -16.75
CA ALA A 413 -20.07 6.86 -16.18
C ALA A 413 -19.52 7.28 -14.80
N LEU A 414 -19.15 6.30 -13.96
CA LEU A 414 -18.56 6.54 -12.65
C LEU A 414 -17.20 7.25 -12.75
N LEU A 415 -16.27 6.74 -13.58
CA LEU A 415 -14.94 7.33 -13.73
C LEU A 415 -15.00 8.75 -14.30
N ARG A 416 -15.98 9.03 -15.16
CA ARG A 416 -16.25 10.38 -15.68
C ARG A 416 -16.80 11.30 -14.60
N ALA A 417 -17.81 10.85 -13.85
CA ALA A 417 -18.34 11.63 -12.74
C ALA A 417 -17.25 11.95 -11.70
N VAL A 418 -16.39 10.99 -11.36
CA VAL A 418 -15.23 11.21 -10.49
C VAL A 418 -14.28 12.25 -11.08
N THR A 419 -13.98 12.15 -12.38
CA THR A 419 -13.14 13.13 -13.08
C THR A 419 -13.76 14.52 -12.99
N ASP A 420 -15.03 14.66 -13.36
CA ASP A 420 -15.76 15.93 -13.36
C ASP A 420 -15.82 16.55 -11.95
N LEU A 421 -16.06 15.75 -10.90
CA LEU A 421 -16.02 16.20 -9.51
C LEU A 421 -14.63 16.68 -9.06
N THR A 422 -13.58 16.15 -9.67
CA THR A 422 -12.19 16.44 -9.28
C THR A 422 -11.61 17.65 -10.00
N VAL A 423 -11.97 17.89 -11.27
CA VAL A 423 -11.33 18.96 -12.09
C VAL A 423 -12.25 20.12 -12.44
N SER A 424 -13.56 19.94 -12.31
CA SER A 424 -14.50 21.02 -12.61
C SER A 424 -14.58 21.99 -11.44
N GLU A 425 -14.56 23.29 -11.77
CA GLU A 425 -14.98 24.37 -10.89
C GLU A 425 -16.39 24.89 -11.26
N ASP A 426 -17.00 24.32 -12.30
CA ASP A 426 -18.34 24.67 -12.77
C ASP A 426 -19.42 23.90 -11.99
N ALA A 427 -20.28 24.65 -11.31
CA ALA A 427 -21.33 24.10 -10.45
C ALA A 427 -22.38 23.27 -11.22
N ASP A 428 -22.67 23.56 -12.49
CA ASP A 428 -23.61 22.74 -13.29
C ASP A 428 -23.00 21.37 -13.60
N THR A 429 -21.72 21.34 -13.99
CA THR A 429 -20.96 20.11 -14.25
C THR A 429 -20.87 19.24 -12.99
N GLU A 430 -20.56 19.83 -11.84
CA GLU A 430 -20.53 19.12 -10.56
C GLU A 430 -21.89 18.57 -10.16
N ALA A 431 -22.95 19.39 -10.28
CA ALA A 431 -24.32 18.96 -9.97
C ALA A 431 -24.78 17.81 -10.89
N ARG A 432 -24.36 17.82 -12.16
CA ARG A 432 -24.59 16.69 -13.09
C ARG A 432 -23.80 15.45 -12.71
N ALA A 433 -22.56 15.59 -12.27
CA ALA A 433 -21.75 14.47 -11.81
C ALA A 433 -22.37 13.81 -10.56
N LEU A 434 -22.85 14.60 -9.59
CA LEU A 434 -23.63 14.10 -8.45
C LEU A 434 -24.92 13.39 -8.90
N SER A 435 -25.61 13.94 -9.91
CA SER A 435 -26.79 13.31 -10.51
C SER A 435 -26.46 11.98 -11.20
N THR A 436 -25.30 11.89 -11.87
CA THR A 436 -24.76 10.64 -12.44
C THR A 436 -24.54 9.60 -11.35
N LEU A 437 -23.95 9.97 -10.21
CA LEU A 437 -23.79 9.07 -9.06
C LEU A 437 -25.14 8.59 -8.51
N MET A 438 -26.13 9.48 -8.38
CA MET A 438 -27.48 9.09 -7.96
C MET A 438 -28.12 8.10 -8.95
N ALA A 439 -27.98 8.33 -10.26
CA ALA A 439 -28.50 7.44 -11.30
C ALA A 439 -27.83 6.05 -11.28
N LEU A 440 -26.61 5.95 -10.74
CA LEU A 440 -25.90 4.70 -10.49
C LEU A 440 -26.27 4.02 -9.15
N GLY A 441 -27.20 4.60 -8.38
CA GLY A 441 -27.60 4.10 -7.06
C GLY A 441 -26.66 4.49 -5.91
N LEU A 442 -25.73 5.44 -6.14
CA LEU A 442 -24.70 5.86 -5.19
C LEU A 442 -25.14 7.07 -4.35
N GLU A 443 -26.41 7.12 -3.93
CA GLU A 443 -26.99 8.29 -3.25
C GLU A 443 -26.21 8.67 -1.98
N ASN A 444 -25.89 7.71 -1.12
CA ASN A 444 -25.12 7.97 0.11
C ASN A 444 -23.71 8.52 -0.19
N ARG A 445 -23.08 8.10 -1.29
CA ARG A 445 -21.77 8.62 -1.70
C ARG A 445 -21.92 10.04 -2.22
N ALA A 446 -22.92 10.32 -3.05
CA ALA A 446 -23.19 11.66 -3.56
C ALA A 446 -23.47 12.67 -2.43
N ARG A 447 -24.23 12.27 -1.40
CA ARG A 447 -24.50 13.09 -0.21
C ARG A 447 -23.24 13.41 0.59
N ARG A 448 -22.34 12.45 0.77
CA ARG A 448 -21.04 12.66 1.46
C ARG A 448 -20.10 13.56 0.67
N ILE A 449 -19.99 13.34 -0.64
CA ILE A 449 -19.20 14.19 -1.55
C ILE A 449 -19.72 15.64 -1.49
N TYR A 450 -21.05 15.81 -1.53
CA TYR A 450 -21.66 17.12 -1.43
C TYR A 450 -21.44 17.78 -0.05
N ALA A 451 -21.48 17.00 1.04
CA ALA A 451 -21.17 17.49 2.38
C ALA A 451 -19.73 18.02 2.47
N GLU A 452 -18.75 17.27 1.98
CA GLU A 452 -17.35 17.72 1.97
C GLU A 452 -17.18 19.02 1.17
N ARG A 453 -17.77 19.10 -0.02
CA ARG A 453 -17.66 20.29 -0.88
C ARG A 453 -18.37 21.54 -0.34
N THR A 454 -19.33 21.37 0.56
CA THR A 454 -20.10 22.50 1.13
C THR A 454 -19.60 22.92 2.51
N LEU A 455 -19.00 22.00 3.26
CA LEU A 455 -18.62 22.20 4.66
C LEU A 455 -17.11 22.35 4.87
N LEU A 456 -16.30 22.00 3.87
CA LEU A 456 -14.85 22.16 3.91
C LEU A 456 -14.42 23.39 3.07
N PRO A 457 -13.33 24.07 3.48
CA PRO A 457 -12.84 25.29 2.84
C PRO A 457 -12.17 25.05 1.48
#